data_AF-A0A6N4SY25-F1
#
_entry.id   AF-A0A6N4SY25-F1
#
_cell.length_a   1.000
_cell.length_b   1.000
_cell.length_c   1.000
_cell.angle_alpha   90.00
_cell.angle_beta   90.00
_cell.angle_gamma   90.00
#
_symmetry.space_group_name_H-M   'P 1'
#
loop_
_entity.id
_entity.type
_entity.pdbx_description
1 polymer ?
#
loop_
_entity_poly.entity_id
_entity_poly.type
_entity_poly.pdbx_seq_one_letter_code
_entity_poly.pdbx_strand_id
1 'polypeptide(L)'
;MYTYTPDFLVYFRASDYAWGECLKPLLVEVKPREVLRADWKDMKPKFSAALRYAKEQGWDFRIQDESRIRDQVFENIMFLRRYKKMEFPREETQWILENLRDMGQAPFQYLLGRHFSGSTETAVGISHLWHMLATGLLECDLTLRLNNDVVLWVARHGK
;
A
#
# COMPACT_ATOMS: atom_id res chain seq x y z
N MET A 1 -29.60 15.16 12.64
CA MET A 1 -29.20 14.56 11.35
C MET A 1 -27.83 13.91 11.57
N TYR A 2 -27.70 12.59 11.42
CA TYR A 2 -26.43 11.88 11.65
C TYR A 2 -25.70 11.76 10.31
N THR A 3 -24.56 12.41 10.17
CA THR A 3 -23.70 12.30 8.98
C THR A 3 -22.89 11.03 9.09
N TYR A 4 -23.06 10.12 8.12
CA TYR A 4 -22.27 8.90 8.00
C TYR A 4 -21.15 9.14 6.98
N THR A 5 -19.90 9.02 7.43
CA THR A 5 -18.71 9.12 6.57
C THR A 5 -18.11 7.72 6.44
N PRO A 6 -18.11 7.13 5.23
CA PRO A 6 -17.49 5.84 5.00
C PRO A 6 -15.96 5.95 5.07
N ASP A 7 -15.29 4.85 5.44
CA ASP A 7 -13.82 4.81 5.47
C ASP A 7 -13.22 4.89 4.05
N PHE A 8 -13.75 4.11 3.09
CA PHE A 8 -13.30 4.15 1.69
C PHE A 8 -14.43 3.92 0.68
N LEU A 9 -14.27 4.51 -0.50
CA LEU A 9 -15.02 4.18 -1.71
C LEU A 9 -14.03 3.82 -2.82
N VAL A 10 -14.09 2.58 -3.31
CA VAL A 10 -13.12 2.03 -4.26
C VAL A 10 -13.74 1.96 -5.65
N TYR A 11 -13.05 2.57 -6.63
CA TYR A 11 -13.37 2.45 -8.04
C TYR A 11 -12.33 1.56 -8.72
N PHE A 12 -12.81 0.61 -9.51
CA PHE A 12 -11.99 -0.31 -10.28
C PHE A 12 -11.70 0.28 -11.66
N ARG A 13 -10.46 0.14 -12.14
CA ARG A 13 -10.11 0.55 -13.51
C ARG A 13 -10.48 -0.58 -14.45
N ALA A 14 -11.25 -0.26 -15.50
CA ALA A 14 -11.69 -1.25 -16.47
C ALA A 14 -10.54 -1.97 -17.20
N SER A 15 -9.35 -1.35 -17.26
CA SER A 15 -8.14 -1.95 -17.84
C SER A 15 -7.60 -3.17 -17.08
N ASP A 16 -7.99 -3.32 -15.81
CA ASP A 16 -7.37 -4.29 -14.90
C ASP A 16 -8.17 -5.61 -14.85
N TYR A 17 -9.28 -5.71 -15.59
CA TYR A 17 -10.21 -6.83 -15.56
C TYR A 17 -10.54 -7.33 -16.97
N ALA A 18 -10.88 -8.62 -17.07
CA ALA A 18 -11.25 -9.23 -18.34
C ALA A 18 -12.48 -8.55 -18.95
N TRP A 19 -12.53 -8.47 -20.29
CA TRP A 19 -13.66 -7.89 -21.02
C TRP A 19 -14.98 -8.55 -20.61
N GLY A 20 -15.89 -7.76 -20.03
CA GLY A 20 -17.20 -8.21 -19.53
C GLY A 20 -17.32 -8.28 -18.01
N GLU A 21 -16.21 -8.18 -17.26
CA GLU A 21 -16.24 -8.07 -15.80
C GLU A 21 -16.42 -6.59 -15.38
N CYS A 22 -17.66 -6.16 -15.20
CA CYS A 22 -17.93 -4.86 -14.59
C CYS A 22 -18.00 -5.02 -13.07
N LEU A 23 -16.89 -4.78 -12.38
CA LEU A 23 -16.89 -4.71 -10.93
C LEU A 23 -17.59 -3.41 -10.48
N LYS A 24 -18.64 -3.57 -9.69
CA LYS A 24 -19.32 -2.44 -9.06
C LYS A 24 -18.36 -1.72 -8.12
N PRO A 25 -18.40 -0.37 -8.06
CA PRO A 25 -17.67 0.35 -7.02
C PRO A 25 -18.00 -0.21 -5.65
N LEU A 26 -17.02 -0.18 -4.74
CA LEU A 26 -17.12 -0.83 -3.45
C LEU A 26 -17.03 0.20 -2.32
N LEU A 27 -18.10 0.32 -1.55
CA LEU A 27 -18.14 1.06 -0.29
C LEU A 27 -17.58 0.17 0.82
N VAL A 28 -16.52 0.62 1.50
CA VAL A 28 -15.79 -0.16 2.50
C VAL A 28 -15.82 0.52 3.85
N GLU A 29 -16.17 -0.27 4.88
CA GLU A 29 -15.96 0.05 6.29
C GLU A 29 -14.86 -0.83 6.85
N VAL A 30 -13.85 -0.24 7.47
CA VAL A 30 -12.77 -0.96 8.15
C VAL A 30 -13.04 -0.94 9.64
N LYS A 31 -13.23 -2.11 10.25
CA LYS A 31 -13.48 -2.22 11.69
C LYS A 31 -12.80 -3.46 12.27
N PRO A 32 -12.08 -3.33 13.41
CA PRO A 32 -11.47 -4.48 14.03
C PRO A 32 -12.49 -5.56 14.41
N ARG A 33 -12.14 -6.83 14.26
CA ARG A 33 -13.08 -7.93 14.49
C ARG A 33 -13.58 -7.97 15.93
N GLU A 34 -12.74 -7.60 16.89
CA GLU A 34 -13.10 -7.52 18.31
C GLU A 34 -14.15 -6.42 18.56
N VAL A 35 -13.98 -5.25 17.93
CA VAL A 35 -14.96 -4.13 18.00
C VAL A 35 -16.28 -4.54 17.34
N LEU A 36 -16.22 -5.19 16.17
CA LEU A 36 -17.43 -5.69 15.50
C LEU A 36 -18.22 -6.66 16.37
N ARG A 37 -17.55 -7.50 17.18
CA ARG A 37 -18.22 -8.43 18.09
C ARG A 37 -18.81 -7.73 19.31
N ALA A 38 -18.08 -6.78 19.89
CA ALA A 38 -18.51 -6.07 21.09
C ALA A 38 -19.73 -5.17 20.80
N ASP A 39 -19.68 -4.40 19.72
CA ASP A 39 -20.62 -3.30 19.47
C ASP A 39 -21.60 -3.61 18.31
N TRP A 40 -21.71 -4.87 17.90
CA TRP A 40 -22.51 -5.26 16.72
C TRP A 40 -23.93 -4.69 16.74
N LYS A 41 -24.59 -4.74 17.90
CA LYS A 41 -25.99 -4.29 18.05
C LYS A 41 -26.14 -2.81 17.72
N ASP A 42 -25.17 -1.99 18.11
CA ASP A 42 -25.19 -0.54 17.90
C ASP A 42 -24.71 -0.14 16.50
N MET A 43 -23.80 -0.92 15.92
CA MET A 43 -23.26 -0.66 14.58
C MET A 43 -24.17 -1.17 13.45
N LYS A 44 -24.91 -2.26 13.68
CA LYS A 44 -25.77 -2.91 12.67
C LYS A 44 -26.76 -1.94 11.99
N PRO A 45 -27.44 -1.01 12.70
CA PRO A 45 -28.30 -0.03 12.04
C PRO A 45 -27.53 0.90 11.09
N LYS A 46 -26.31 1.31 11.46
CA LYS A 46 -25.45 2.18 10.64
C LYS A 46 -25.00 1.46 9.37
N PHE A 47 -24.55 0.21 9.49
CA PHE A 47 -24.16 -0.62 8.35
C PHE A 47 -25.34 -0.95 7.44
N SER A 48 -26.55 -1.07 8.00
CA SER A 48 -27.76 -1.29 7.20
C SER A 48 -28.11 -0.05 6.36
N ALA A 49 -27.93 1.15 6.91
CA ALA A 49 -28.08 2.40 6.18
C ALA A 49 -27.00 2.54 5.08
N ALA A 50 -25.75 2.21 5.39
CA ALA A 50 -24.64 2.22 4.44
C ALA A 50 -24.86 1.25 3.27
N LEU A 51 -25.30 0.02 3.57
CA LEU A 51 -25.65 -0.98 2.56
C LEU A 51 -26.80 -0.49 1.65
N ARG A 52 -27.83 0.13 2.23
CA ARG A 52 -28.94 0.69 1.45
C ARG A 52 -28.45 1.79 0.51
N TYR A 53 -27.65 2.73 1.04
CA TYR A 53 -27.07 3.80 0.24
C TYR A 53 -26.19 3.27 -0.89
N ALA A 54 -25.30 2.30 -0.60
CA ALA A 54 -24.46 1.66 -1.63
C ALA A 54 -25.31 1.04 -2.75
N LYS A 55 -26.37 0.29 -2.40
CA LYS A 55 -27.28 -0.30 -3.39
C LYS A 55 -27.97 0.75 -4.27
N GLU A 56 -28.43 1.86 -3.68
CA GLU A 56 -29.06 2.97 -4.42
C GLU A 56 -28.10 3.60 -5.43
N GLN A 57 -26.79 3.61 -5.14
CA GLN A 57 -25.76 4.11 -6.04
C GLN A 57 -25.24 3.05 -7.04
N GLY A 58 -25.76 1.82 -6.99
CA GLY A 58 -25.26 0.70 -7.80
C GLY A 58 -23.92 0.13 -7.33
N TRP A 59 -23.52 0.41 -6.09
CA TRP A 59 -22.29 -0.05 -5.45
C TRP A 59 -22.51 -1.31 -4.61
N ASP A 60 -21.43 -2.03 -4.35
CA ASP A 60 -21.40 -3.06 -3.31
C ASP A 60 -20.96 -2.45 -1.97
N PHE A 61 -21.29 -3.12 -0.86
CA PHE A 61 -20.86 -2.73 0.49
C PHE A 61 -20.15 -3.89 1.18
N ARG A 62 -18.99 -3.63 1.80
CA ARG A 62 -18.25 -4.62 2.59
C ARG A 62 -17.70 -4.01 3.87
N ILE A 63 -17.75 -4.82 4.92
CA ILE A 63 -16.99 -4.58 6.16
C ILE A 63 -15.71 -5.40 6.06
N GLN A 64 -14.57 -4.75 6.26
CA GLN A 64 -13.25 -5.36 6.26
C GLN A 64 -12.69 -5.32 7.68
N ASP A 65 -12.08 -6.42 8.12
CA ASP A 65 -11.41 -6.54 9.40
C ASP A 65 -9.93 -6.96 9.21
N GLU A 66 -9.18 -7.00 10.30
CA GLU A 66 -7.77 -7.35 10.31
C GLU A 66 -7.48 -8.82 9.97
N SER A 67 -8.49 -9.70 9.90
CA SER A 67 -8.27 -11.10 9.54
C SER A 67 -7.88 -11.27 8.07
N ARG A 68 -8.16 -10.26 7.22
CA ARG A 68 -7.76 -10.24 5.81
C ARG A 68 -6.47 -9.50 5.53
N ILE A 69 -5.96 -8.75 6.51
CA ILE A 69 -4.69 -8.01 6.38
C ILE A 69 -3.52 -8.76 7.01
N ARG A 70 -3.68 -9.95 7.63
CA ARG A 70 -2.52 -10.71 8.15
C ARG A 70 -1.83 -11.52 7.05
N ASP A 71 -1.52 -10.86 5.95
CA ASP A 71 -0.83 -11.41 4.80
C ASP A 71 0.62 -10.89 4.72
N GLN A 72 1.37 -11.38 3.75
CA GLN A 72 2.76 -10.96 3.51
C GLN A 72 2.88 -9.43 3.33
N VAL A 73 1.84 -8.79 2.79
CA VAL A 73 1.78 -7.34 2.59
C VAL A 73 1.83 -6.60 3.92
N PHE A 74 1.06 -7.04 4.93
CA PHE A 74 1.10 -6.41 6.25
C PHE A 74 2.41 -6.64 6.98
N GLU A 75 3.00 -7.84 6.89
CA GLU A 75 4.33 -8.09 7.44
C GLU A 75 5.37 -7.13 6.83
N ASN A 76 5.31 -6.94 5.50
CA ASN A 76 6.19 -6.03 4.78
C ASN A 76 5.93 -4.56 5.17
N ILE A 77 4.67 -4.13 5.31
CA ILE A 77 4.32 -2.76 5.75
C ILE A 77 4.83 -2.53 7.18
N MET A 78 4.64 -3.49 8.08
CA MET A 78 5.14 -3.40 9.45
C MET A 78 6.66 -3.40 9.50
N PHE A 79 7.31 -4.17 8.61
CA PHE A 79 8.76 -4.10 8.41
C PHE A 79 9.19 -2.71 7.95
N LEU A 80 8.60 -2.16 6.89
CA LEU A 80 8.96 -0.88 6.28
C LEU A 80 8.70 0.31 7.22
N ARG A 81 7.71 0.21 8.10
CA ARG A 81 7.34 1.27 9.06
C ARG A 81 8.52 1.76 9.89
N ARG A 82 9.51 0.91 10.19
CA ARG A 82 10.71 1.29 10.97
C ARG A 82 11.61 2.29 10.23
N TYR A 83 11.55 2.33 8.90
CA TYR A 83 12.37 3.20 8.05
C TYR A 83 11.69 4.54 7.72
N LYS A 84 10.38 4.67 7.96
CA LYS A 84 9.56 5.83 7.53
C LYS A 84 10.04 7.17 8.09
N LYS A 85 10.64 7.18 9.29
CA LYS A 85 11.10 8.40 9.97
C LYS A 85 12.60 8.67 9.85
N MET A 86 13.32 7.84 9.09
CA MET A 86 14.72 8.08 8.81
C MET A 86 14.89 9.27 7.86
N GLU A 87 16.08 9.85 7.83
CA GLU A 87 16.43 10.95 6.94
C GLU A 87 17.67 10.58 6.14
N PHE A 88 17.63 10.87 4.85
CA PHE A 88 18.73 10.60 3.92
C PHE A 88 18.96 11.80 3.00
N PRO A 89 20.16 11.95 2.41
CA PRO A 89 20.47 13.03 1.50
C PRO A 89 19.51 13.05 0.30
N ARG A 90 18.94 14.23 0.01
CA ARG A 90 18.02 14.41 -1.12
C ARG A 90 18.70 14.21 -2.47
N GLU A 91 19.95 14.63 -2.59
CA GLU A 91 20.74 14.49 -3.81
C GLU A 91 20.96 13.02 -4.17
N GLU A 92 21.40 12.21 -3.20
CA GLU A 92 21.58 10.76 -3.37
C GLU A 92 20.25 10.06 -3.68
N THR A 93 19.17 10.43 -2.99
CA THR A 93 17.81 9.95 -3.28
C THR A 93 17.41 10.24 -4.73
N GLN A 94 17.71 11.44 -5.22
CA GLN A 94 17.39 11.86 -6.58
C GLN A 94 18.20 11.06 -7.61
N TRP A 95 19.49 10.84 -7.39
CA TRP A 95 20.32 10.03 -8.30
C TRP A 95 19.84 8.59 -8.41
N ILE A 96 19.41 7.98 -7.30
CA ILE A 96 18.82 6.63 -7.32
C ILE A 96 17.53 6.62 -8.14
N LEU A 97 16.66 7.62 -7.95
CA LEU A 97 15.41 7.74 -8.71
C LEU A 97 15.63 7.95 -10.21
N GLU A 98 16.58 8.80 -10.59
CA GLU A 98 16.93 9.04 -11.99
C GLU A 98 17.48 7.77 -12.65
N ASN A 99 18.44 7.10 -12.01
CA ASN A 99 18.99 5.85 -12.53
C ASN A 99 17.92 4.77 -12.70
N LEU A 100 17.02 4.62 -11.71
CA LEU A 100 15.96 3.63 -11.78
C LEU A 100 14.88 3.98 -12.81
N ARG A 101 14.60 5.27 -13.04
CA ARG A 101 13.70 5.71 -14.14
C ARG A 101 14.27 5.32 -15.50
N ASP A 102 15.56 5.53 -15.72
CA ASP A 102 16.22 5.19 -16.99
C ASP A 102 16.21 3.68 -17.25
N MET A 103 16.34 2.88 -16.19
CA MET A 103 16.28 1.41 -16.26
C MET A 103 14.85 0.85 -16.31
N GLY A 104 13.86 1.64 -15.91
CA GLY A 104 12.48 1.22 -15.66
C GLY A 104 12.29 0.46 -14.35
N GLN A 105 13.08 -0.60 -14.12
CA GLN A 105 13.08 -1.38 -12.90
C GLN A 105 14.46 -2.01 -12.66
N ALA A 106 14.79 -2.31 -11.40
CA ALA A 106 16.05 -2.96 -11.04
C ALA A 106 15.92 -3.78 -9.75
N PRO A 107 16.69 -4.88 -9.60
CA PRO A 107 16.80 -5.58 -8.32
C PRO A 107 17.39 -4.68 -7.23
N PHE A 108 16.92 -4.85 -5.99
CA PHE A 108 17.39 -4.09 -4.82
C PHE A 108 18.93 -4.16 -4.67
N GLN A 109 19.52 -5.35 -4.78
CA GLN A 109 20.97 -5.55 -4.73
C GLN A 109 21.75 -4.81 -5.82
N TYR A 110 21.16 -4.60 -7.01
CA TYR A 110 21.81 -3.86 -8.07
C TYR A 110 21.94 -2.38 -7.69
N LEU A 111 20.87 -1.78 -7.17
CA LEU A 111 20.89 -0.38 -6.70
C LEU A 111 21.87 -0.20 -5.54
N LEU A 112 21.94 -1.16 -4.62
CA LEU A 112 22.95 -1.16 -3.57
C LEU A 112 24.36 -1.13 -4.13
N GLY A 113 24.71 -2.08 -5.00
CA GLY A 113 26.06 -2.16 -5.57
C GLY A 113 26.43 -0.97 -6.46
N ARG A 114 25.44 -0.31 -7.06
CA ARG A 114 25.64 0.83 -7.97
C ARG A 114 25.86 2.15 -7.24
N HIS A 115 25.20 2.36 -6.10
CA HIS A 115 25.17 3.63 -5.38
C HIS A 115 25.95 3.63 -4.06
N PHE A 116 26.20 2.46 -3.46
CA PHE A 116 26.82 2.35 -2.14
C PHE A 116 28.04 1.42 -2.19
N SER A 117 29.26 1.98 -2.19
CA SER A 117 30.51 1.25 -2.40
C SER A 117 31.30 1.06 -1.10
N GLY A 118 31.10 -0.09 -0.45
CA GLY A 118 31.85 -0.46 0.76
C GLY A 118 30.93 -0.95 1.88
N SER A 119 31.47 -1.71 2.83
CA SER A 119 30.66 -2.42 3.83
C SER A 119 29.83 -1.48 4.73
N THR A 120 30.40 -0.36 5.17
CA THR A 120 29.68 0.67 5.95
C THR A 120 28.62 1.37 5.10
N GLU A 121 28.93 1.68 3.85
CA GLU A 121 27.99 2.32 2.91
C GLU A 121 26.83 1.39 2.55
N THR A 122 27.06 0.07 2.47
CA THR A 122 26.01 -0.91 2.18
C THR A 122 24.91 -0.93 3.25
N ALA A 123 25.25 -0.84 4.54
CA ALA A 123 24.25 -0.82 5.60
C ALA A 123 23.39 0.46 5.56
N VAL A 124 24.02 1.60 5.25
CA VAL A 124 23.33 2.88 5.02
C VAL A 124 22.42 2.78 3.80
N GLY A 125 22.92 2.23 2.70
CA GLY A 125 22.17 2.05 1.46
C GLY A 125 20.96 1.13 1.60
N ILE A 126 21.09 0.03 2.35
CA ILE A 126 19.95 -0.84 2.68
C ILE A 126 18.86 -0.03 3.38
N SER A 127 19.24 0.76 4.38
CA SER A 127 18.30 1.59 5.13
C SER A 127 17.68 2.69 4.27
N HIS A 128 18.46 3.27 3.35
CA HIS A 128 18.03 4.31 2.42
C HIS A 128 16.99 3.77 1.43
N LEU A 129 17.27 2.64 0.77
CA LEU A 129 16.33 2.02 -0.16
C LEU A 129 15.03 1.58 0.54
N TRP A 130 15.11 1.01 1.75
CA TRP A 130 13.92 0.72 2.54
C TRP A 130 13.15 1.96 2.94
N HIS A 131 13.83 3.07 3.25
CA HIS A 131 13.18 4.35 3.49
C HIS A 131 12.46 4.88 2.25
N MET A 132 13.08 4.78 1.07
CA MET A 132 12.46 5.20 -0.19
C MET A 132 11.19 4.37 -0.50
N LEU A 133 11.18 3.06 -0.21
CA LEU A 133 9.97 2.25 -0.26
C LEU A 133 8.94 2.67 0.80
N ALA A 134 9.36 2.87 2.05
CA ALA A 134 8.47 3.24 3.15
C ALA A 134 7.80 4.62 3.00
N THR A 135 8.41 5.50 2.20
CA THR A 135 7.91 6.86 1.89
C THR A 135 7.20 6.95 0.54
N GLY A 136 7.12 5.85 -0.21
CA GLY A 136 6.42 5.80 -1.50
C GLY A 136 7.17 6.47 -2.65
N LEU A 137 8.50 6.64 -2.55
CA LEU A 137 9.34 7.05 -3.67
C LEU A 137 9.62 5.88 -4.62
N LEU A 138 9.75 4.69 -4.05
CA LEU A 138 9.89 3.41 -4.75
C LEU A 138 8.68 2.53 -4.47
N GLU A 139 8.42 1.61 -5.39
CA GLU A 139 7.40 0.57 -5.29
C GLU A 139 8.02 -0.81 -5.59
N CYS A 140 7.37 -1.85 -5.08
CA CYS A 140 7.69 -3.25 -5.37
C CYS A 140 6.44 -4.12 -5.16
N ASP A 141 6.51 -5.40 -5.53
CA ASP A 141 5.45 -6.35 -5.21
C ASP A 141 5.49 -6.72 -3.71
N LEU A 142 4.63 -6.07 -2.93
CA LEU A 142 4.52 -6.30 -1.48
C LEU A 142 3.87 -7.64 -1.13
N THR A 143 3.33 -8.38 -2.10
CA THR A 143 2.80 -9.73 -1.85
C THR A 143 3.92 -10.76 -1.70
N LEU A 144 5.13 -10.42 -2.14
CA LEU A 144 6.34 -11.22 -1.98
C LEU A 144 7.13 -10.75 -0.75
N ARG A 145 7.84 -11.67 -0.10
CA ARG A 145 8.69 -11.33 1.05
C ARG A 145 9.81 -10.36 0.65
N LEU A 146 9.96 -9.26 1.39
CA LEU A 146 11.05 -8.31 1.15
C LEU A 146 12.41 -8.94 1.49
N ASN A 147 13.31 -8.89 0.51
CA ASN A 147 14.70 -9.35 0.58
C ASN A 147 15.56 -8.55 -0.42
N ASN A 148 16.82 -8.91 -0.59
CA ASN A 148 17.75 -8.19 -1.48
C ASN A 148 17.52 -8.45 -2.98
N ASP A 149 16.65 -9.40 -3.34
CA ASP A 149 16.33 -9.77 -4.72
C ASP A 149 15.03 -9.11 -5.22
N VAL A 150 14.31 -8.40 -4.35
CA VAL A 150 13.08 -7.71 -4.73
C VAL A 150 13.36 -6.72 -5.86
N VAL A 151 12.49 -6.73 -6.87
CA VAL A 151 12.56 -5.78 -7.99
C VAL A 151 11.86 -4.49 -7.59
N LEU A 152 12.55 -3.38 -7.75
CA LEU A 152 12.06 -2.04 -7.45
C LEU A 152 11.78 -1.28 -8.75
N TRP A 153 10.77 -0.42 -8.71
CA TRP A 153 10.53 0.60 -9.72
C TRP A 153 10.15 1.93 -9.05
N VAL A 154 10.27 3.03 -9.79
CA VAL A 154 9.84 4.34 -9.28
C VAL A 154 8.33 4.39 -9.18
N ALA A 155 7.82 4.86 -8.03
CA ALA A 155 6.40 4.93 -7.77
C ALA A 155 5.67 5.73 -8.85
N ARG A 156 4.54 5.21 -9.33
CA ARG A 156 3.79 5.84 -10.43
C ARG A 156 2.92 7.00 -9.96
N HIS A 157 2.84 7.22 -8.64
CA HIS A 157 2.03 8.24 -8.01
C HIS A 157 2.88 9.49 -7.71
N GLY A 158 3.16 10.25 -8.78
CA GLY A 158 3.80 11.55 -8.75
C GLY A 158 3.15 12.51 -9.76
N LYS A 159 1.84 12.72 -9.63
CA LYS A 159 1.11 13.90 -10.13
C LYS A 159 -0.01 14.23 -9.16
#